data_AF-A0A7C3E9S5-F1
#
_entry.id   AF-A0A7C3E9S5-F1
#
_cell.length_a   1.000
_cell.length_b   1.000
_cell.length_c   1.000
_cell.angle_alpha   90.00
_cell.angle_beta   90.00
_cell.angle_gamma   90.00
#
_symmetry.space_group_name_H-M   'P 1'
#
loop_
_entity.id
_entity.type
_entity.pdbx_description
1 polymer ?
#
loop_
_entity_poly.entity_id
_entity_poly.type
_entity_poly.pdbx_seq_one_letter_code
_entity_poly.pdbx_strand_id
1 'polypeptide(L)'
;TYGRYIATLSNLLSGGVIVQRLGDLTSGRRSTEARIARGLVKPSLPSAVPGDLSFVLPYRYLAGILEMLRAMDKLLPGVGSRHTLLYGVEVKFYSSKLELSPSLETGVHNLFAIGDGAGLTRGLVQASASGLIAAREIIRRAAV
;
A
#
# COMPACT_ATOMS: atom_id res chain seq x y z
N THR A 1 -0.90 -14.56 -5.30
CA THR A 1 0.35 -15.32 -5.06
C THR A 1 1.57 -14.42 -5.09
N TYR A 2 1.82 -13.67 -6.17
CA TYR A 2 3.00 -12.77 -6.32
C TYR A 2 3.25 -11.83 -5.13
N GLY A 3 2.26 -11.03 -4.70
CA GLY A 3 2.43 -10.11 -3.57
C GLY A 3 2.79 -10.80 -2.24
N ARG A 4 2.31 -12.03 -2.02
CA ARG A 4 2.69 -12.80 -0.82
C ARG A 4 4.17 -13.18 -0.86
N TYR A 5 4.71 -13.54 -2.02
CA TYR A 5 6.14 -13.85 -2.17
C TYR A 5 7.01 -12.62 -1.93
N ILE A 6 6.63 -11.46 -2.47
CA ILE A 6 7.32 -10.19 -2.25
C ILE A 6 7.35 -9.83 -0.75
N ALA A 7 6.21 -9.91 -0.06
CA ALA A 7 6.13 -9.66 1.37
C ALA A 7 6.99 -10.64 2.19
N THR A 8 6.94 -11.93 1.84
CA THR A 8 7.73 -12.97 2.50
C THR A 8 9.23 -12.74 2.32
N LEU A 9 9.67 -12.41 1.10
CA LEU A 9 11.06 -12.09 0.79
C LEU A 9 11.54 -10.85 1.54
N SER A 10 10.71 -9.80 1.62
CA SER A 10 11.01 -8.61 2.42
C SER A 10 11.26 -8.99 3.87
N ASN A 11 10.34 -9.73 4.49
CA ASN A 11 10.44 -10.14 5.88
C ASN A 11 11.67 -11.02 6.14
N LEU A 12 12.02 -11.91 5.21
CA LEU A 12 13.21 -12.77 5.33
C LEU A 12 14.50 -11.96 5.34
N LEU A 13 14.60 -10.91 4.52
CA LEU A 13 15.82 -10.14 4.33
C LEU A 13 16.08 -9.11 5.44
N SER A 14 15.03 -8.51 6.00
CA SER A 14 15.15 -7.42 6.97
C SER A 14 14.58 -7.72 8.34
N GLY A 15 13.69 -8.71 8.48
CA GLY A 15 12.93 -8.94 9.72
C GLY A 15 11.92 -7.83 10.06
N GLY A 16 11.72 -6.86 9.17
CA GLY A 16 10.88 -5.68 9.39
C GLY A 16 10.73 -4.82 8.13
N VAL A 17 10.15 -3.62 8.26
CA VAL A 17 10.00 -2.70 7.11
C VAL A 17 11.37 -2.18 6.68
N ILE A 18 11.73 -2.33 5.41
CA ILE A 18 12.97 -1.80 4.86
C ILE A 18 12.83 -0.29 4.68
N VAL A 19 13.86 0.46 5.11
CA VAL A 19 14.00 1.89 4.79
C VAL A 19 15.29 2.12 4.00
N GLN A 20 15.20 2.91 2.93
CA GLN A 20 16.33 3.28 2.09
C GLN A 20 16.25 4.75 1.70
N ARG A 21 17.37 5.48 1.76
CA ARG A 21 17.45 6.84 1.21
C ARG A 21 17.38 6.77 -0.31
N LEU A 22 16.60 7.66 -0.91
CA LEU A 22 16.51 7.80 -2.36
C LEU A 22 17.90 7.98 -3.00
N GLY A 23 18.79 8.75 -2.36
CA GLY A 23 20.15 8.93 -2.84
C GLY A 23 21.03 7.68 -2.79
N ASP A 24 20.81 6.79 -1.81
CA ASP A 24 21.51 5.51 -1.74
C ASP A 24 20.97 4.57 -2.84
N LEU A 25 19.65 4.52 -3.03
CA LEU A 25 19.01 3.73 -4.08
C LEU A 25 19.46 4.16 -5.48
N THR A 26 19.47 5.46 -5.80
CA THR A 26 19.93 5.95 -7.11
C THR A 26 21.41 5.71 -7.36
N SER A 27 22.21 5.57 -6.30
CA SER A 27 23.63 5.21 -6.37
C SER A 27 23.86 3.69 -6.45
N GLY A 28 22.80 2.88 -6.47
CA GLY A 28 22.88 1.41 -6.45
C GLY A 28 23.46 0.87 -5.15
N ARG A 29 23.17 1.51 -4.01
CA ARG A 29 23.73 1.14 -2.71
C ARG A 29 22.64 0.94 -1.66
N ARG A 30 22.90 -0.02 -0.77
CA ARG A 30 22.18 -0.20 0.49
C ARG A 30 22.31 1.02 1.40
N SER A 31 21.24 1.37 2.11
CA SER A 31 21.29 2.27 3.27
C SER A 31 21.72 1.52 4.55
N THR A 32 22.48 2.20 5.41
CA THR A 32 22.90 1.71 6.74
C THR A 32 22.43 2.68 7.81
N GLU A 33 22.41 2.27 9.07
CA GLU A 33 22.03 3.15 10.19
C GLU A 33 22.82 4.46 10.19
N ALA A 34 24.15 4.39 10.07
CA ALA A 34 25.01 5.56 10.00
C ALA A 34 24.68 6.47 8.80
N ARG A 35 24.24 5.91 7.67
CA ARG A 35 23.81 6.68 6.50
C ARG A 35 22.46 7.35 6.74
N ILE A 36 21.49 6.64 7.31
CA ILE A 36 20.20 7.22 7.69
C ILE A 36 20.40 8.35 8.70
N ALA A 37 21.23 8.16 9.73
CA ALA A 37 21.50 9.14 10.77
C ALA A 37 22.16 10.43 10.25
N ARG A 38 22.97 10.35 9.18
CA ARG A 38 23.53 11.53 8.49
C ARG A 38 22.53 12.23 7.55
N GLY A 39 21.33 11.68 7.38
CA GLY A 39 20.28 12.27 6.57
C GLY A 39 19.62 13.47 7.25
N LEU A 40 19.04 14.36 6.45
CA LEU A 40 18.25 15.50 6.96
C LEU A 40 16.86 15.10 7.43
N VAL A 41 16.37 13.92 7.01
CA VAL A 41 15.05 13.39 7.34
C VAL A 41 15.20 12.24 8.32
N LYS A 42 14.45 12.31 9.43
CA LYS A 42 14.40 11.24 10.43
C LYS A 42 13.33 10.20 10.03
N PRO A 43 13.59 8.89 10.24
CA PRO A 43 12.57 7.89 10.03
C PRO A 43 11.34 8.13 10.91
N SER A 44 10.15 8.03 10.33
CA SER A 44 8.87 8.14 11.06
C SER A 44 8.46 6.81 11.70
N LEU A 45 8.98 5.69 11.18
CA LEU A 45 8.85 4.37 11.77
C LEU A 45 10.19 3.98 12.42
N PRO A 46 10.33 4.08 13.77
CA PRO A 46 11.60 3.82 14.45
C PRO A 46 12.11 2.38 14.31
N SER A 47 11.20 1.43 14.11
CA SER A 47 11.52 0.01 13.92
C SER A 47 11.90 -0.34 12.47
N ALA A 48 11.95 0.63 11.55
CA ALA A 48 12.34 0.37 10.16
C ALA A 48 13.84 0.04 10.06
N VAL A 49 14.15 -0.96 9.25
CA VAL A 49 15.50 -1.53 9.13
C VAL A 49 16.19 -0.97 7.88
N PRO A 50 17.36 -0.33 8.00
CA PRO A 50 18.10 0.14 6.83
C PRO A 50 18.47 -1.00 5.87
N GLY A 51 18.10 -0.85 4.60
CA GLY A 51 18.26 -1.92 3.63
C GLY A 51 18.38 -1.44 2.19
N ASP A 52 18.13 -2.38 1.28
CA ASP A 52 18.11 -2.15 -0.16
C ASP A 52 16.81 -2.71 -0.75
N LEU A 53 15.96 -1.82 -1.26
CA LEU A 53 14.68 -2.18 -1.86
C LEU A 53 14.85 -2.98 -3.15
N SER A 54 16.03 -2.91 -3.79
CA SER A 54 16.33 -3.68 -5.01
C SER A 54 16.43 -5.19 -4.81
N PHE A 55 16.58 -5.64 -3.57
CA PHE A 55 16.55 -7.07 -3.25
C PHE A 55 15.15 -7.66 -3.21
N VAL A 56 14.12 -6.82 -3.08
CA VAL A 56 12.73 -7.27 -2.93
C VAL A 56 11.87 -6.88 -4.12
N LEU A 57 12.04 -5.67 -4.64
CA LEU A 57 11.26 -5.16 -5.76
C LEU A 57 11.97 -5.45 -7.10
N PRO A 58 11.29 -6.07 -8.07
CA PRO A 58 11.83 -6.15 -9.41
C PRO A 58 12.12 -4.78 -10.01
N TYR A 59 13.14 -4.73 -10.87
CA TYR A 59 13.66 -3.50 -11.48
C TYR A 59 12.56 -2.60 -12.08
N ARG A 60 11.56 -3.18 -12.75
CA ARG A 60 10.48 -2.41 -13.39
C ARG A 60 9.66 -1.57 -12.39
N TYR A 61 9.42 -2.07 -11.18
CA TYR A 61 8.72 -1.32 -10.14
C TYR A 61 9.59 -0.19 -9.59
N LEU A 62 10.87 -0.45 -9.35
CA LEU A 62 11.81 0.57 -8.89
C LEU A 62 11.99 1.68 -9.92
N ALA A 63 12.13 1.32 -11.19
CA ALA A 63 12.21 2.28 -12.29
C ALA A 63 10.98 3.20 -12.31
N GLY A 64 9.77 2.62 -12.22
CA GLY A 64 8.53 3.40 -12.16
C GLY A 64 8.44 4.33 -10.93
N ILE A 65 8.88 3.87 -9.75
CA ILE A 65 8.95 4.70 -8.53
C ILE A 65 9.93 5.86 -8.73
N LEU A 66 11.12 5.60 -9.29
CA LEU A 66 12.12 6.63 -9.55
C LEU A 66 11.65 7.64 -10.60
N GLU A 67 11.00 7.19 -11.67
CA GLU A 67 10.39 8.06 -12.69
C GLU A 67 9.29 8.94 -12.10
N MET A 68 8.39 8.35 -11.30
CA MET A 68 7.34 9.08 -10.59
C MET A 68 7.93 10.14 -9.67
N LEU A 69 8.92 9.80 -8.83
CA LEU A 69 9.54 10.75 -7.91
C LEU A 69 10.25 11.89 -8.65
N ARG A 70 10.92 11.61 -9.77
CA ARG A 70 11.52 12.65 -10.63
C ARG A 70 10.48 13.56 -11.26
N ALA A 71 9.34 13.00 -11.69
CA ALA A 71 8.25 13.79 -12.24
C ALA A 71 7.59 14.66 -11.16
N MET A 72 7.36 14.10 -9.97
CA MET A 72 6.81 14.82 -8.83
C MET A 72 7.72 15.95 -8.35
N ASP A 73 9.04 15.76 -8.35
CA ASP A 73 9.99 16.78 -7.93
C ASP A 73 9.94 18.06 -8.80
N LYS A 74 9.51 17.95 -10.06
CA LYS A 74 9.25 19.11 -10.94
C LYS A 74 8.03 19.92 -10.50
N LEU A 75 7.05 19.28 -9.86
CA LEU A 75 5.83 19.93 -9.37
C LEU A 75 5.97 20.37 -7.91
N LEU A 76 6.67 19.57 -7.10
CA LEU A 76 6.87 19.75 -5.67
C LEU A 76 8.37 19.60 -5.35
N PRO A 77 9.17 20.67 -5.51
CA PRO A 77 10.60 20.63 -5.29
C PRO A 77 10.95 20.09 -3.91
N GLY A 78 11.83 19.09 -3.85
CA GLY A 78 12.29 18.46 -2.62
C GLY A 78 11.79 17.03 -2.44
N VAL A 79 10.72 16.61 -3.14
CA VAL A 79 10.24 15.22 -3.13
C VAL A 79 11.33 14.26 -3.64
N GLY A 80 12.07 14.67 -4.67
CA GLY A 80 13.18 13.92 -5.27
C GLY A 80 14.52 14.07 -4.52
N SER A 81 14.54 14.66 -3.33
CA SER A 81 15.76 14.85 -2.54
C SER A 81 16.49 13.54 -2.27
N ARG A 82 17.82 13.56 -2.28
CA ARG A 82 18.65 12.41 -1.87
C ARG A 82 18.37 11.96 -0.43
N HIS A 83 17.79 12.82 0.40
CA HIS A 83 17.43 12.54 1.79
C HIS A 83 16.03 11.95 1.96
N THR A 84 15.22 11.90 0.89
CA THR A 84 13.91 11.24 0.90
C THR A 84 14.05 9.79 1.33
N LEU A 85 13.23 9.37 2.29
CA LEU A 85 13.21 8.00 2.81
C LEU A 85 12.12 7.21 2.10
N LEU A 86 12.51 6.09 1.50
CA LEU A 86 11.61 5.13 0.88
C LEU A 86 11.41 3.96 1.85
N TYR A 87 10.15 3.67 2.17
CA TYR A 87 9.77 2.52 2.99
C TYR A 87 9.18 1.44 2.11
N GLY A 88 9.55 0.19 2.35
CA GLY A 88 9.00 -0.92 1.61
C GLY A 88 9.22 -2.29 2.25
N VAL A 89 8.55 -3.33 1.75
CA VAL A 89 7.56 -3.26 0.66
C VAL A 89 6.13 -3.23 1.21
N GLU A 90 5.31 -2.30 0.73
CA GLU A 90 3.87 -2.31 1.00
C GLU A 90 3.16 -3.22 -0.01
N VAL A 91 2.42 -4.20 0.50
CA VAL A 91 1.60 -5.10 -0.32
C VAL A 91 0.16 -5.05 0.18
N LYS A 92 -0.76 -4.62 -0.69
CA LYS A 92 -2.19 -4.72 -0.43
C LYS A 92 -2.79 -5.83 -1.28
N PHE A 93 -3.42 -6.80 -0.63
CA PHE A 93 -4.17 -7.85 -1.33
C PHE A 93 -5.53 -7.28 -1.73
N TYR A 94 -5.80 -7.28 -3.03
CA TYR A 94 -7.13 -6.94 -3.51
C TYR A 94 -8.12 -8.02 -3.10
N SER A 95 -9.26 -7.59 -2.57
CA SER A 95 -10.46 -8.42 -2.53
C SER A 95 -10.91 -8.71 -3.95
N SER A 96 -11.30 -9.95 -4.23
CA SER A 96 -12.10 -10.25 -5.42
C SER A 96 -13.35 -9.37 -5.38
N LYS A 97 -13.66 -8.68 -6.48
CA LYS A 97 -14.90 -7.91 -6.60
C LYS A 97 -16.04 -8.93 -6.64
N LEU A 98 -16.85 -8.95 -5.59
CA LEU A 98 -18.01 -9.84 -5.55
C LEU A 98 -19.05 -9.39 -6.57
N GLU A 99 -19.73 -10.34 -7.20
CA GLU A 99 -20.94 -10.06 -7.96
C GLU A 99 -22.08 -9.83 -6.98
N LEU A 100 -22.68 -8.64 -7.06
CA LEU A 100 -23.68 -8.17 -6.12
C LEU A 100 -24.85 -7.53 -6.86
N SER A 101 -26.04 -7.66 -6.28
CA SER A 101 -27.23 -6.95 -6.73
C SER A 101 -27.11 -5.43 -6.49
N PRO A 102 -28.02 -4.60 -7.04
CA PRO A 102 -28.06 -3.16 -6.73
C PRO A 102 -28.22 -2.85 -5.23
N SER A 103 -28.78 -3.78 -4.45
CA SER A 103 -28.91 -3.68 -3.00
C SER A 103 -27.74 -4.30 -2.23
N LEU A 104 -26.67 -4.67 -2.93
CA LEU A 104 -25.43 -5.26 -2.38
C LEU A 104 -25.60 -6.67 -1.79
N GLU A 105 -26.62 -7.39 -2.27
CA GLU A 105 -26.83 -8.79 -1.92
C GLU A 105 -25.97 -9.68 -2.83
N THR A 106 -25.39 -10.73 -2.25
CA THR A 106 -24.65 -11.76 -2.99
C THR A 106 -25.61 -12.71 -3.73
N GLY A 107 -25.07 -13.68 -4.47
CA GLY A 107 -25.88 -14.79 -5.00
C GLY A 107 -26.49 -15.70 -3.91
N VAL A 108 -26.08 -15.56 -2.65
CA VAL A 108 -26.69 -16.24 -1.51
C VAL A 108 -27.78 -15.35 -0.93
N HIS A 109 -29.00 -15.88 -0.87
CA HIS A 109 -30.14 -15.13 -0.38
C HIS A 109 -29.93 -14.64 1.06
N ASN A 110 -30.27 -13.37 1.29
CA ASN A 110 -30.16 -12.67 2.55
C ASN A 110 -28.71 -12.55 3.09
N LEU A 111 -27.71 -12.72 2.21
CA LEU A 111 -26.31 -12.47 2.51
C LEU A 111 -25.84 -11.23 1.74
N PHE A 112 -25.50 -10.18 2.48
CA PHE A 112 -25.04 -8.91 1.93
C PHE A 112 -23.52 -8.76 2.11
N ALA A 113 -22.86 -8.14 1.13
CA ALA A 113 -21.44 -7.83 1.22
C ALA A 113 -21.22 -6.33 0.96
N ILE A 114 -20.50 -5.67 1.88
CA ILE A 114 -20.30 -4.22 1.87
C ILE A 114 -18.82 -3.87 2.10
N GLY A 115 -18.45 -2.62 1.81
CA GLY A 115 -17.12 -2.07 2.09
C GLY A 115 -16.00 -2.63 1.21
N ASP A 116 -14.76 -2.36 1.63
CA ASP A 116 -13.56 -2.69 0.87
C ASP A 116 -13.36 -4.21 0.72
N GLY A 117 -13.80 -4.98 1.73
CA GLY A 117 -13.74 -6.44 1.73
C GLY A 117 -14.69 -7.11 0.74
N ALA A 118 -15.69 -6.39 0.21
CA ALA A 118 -16.51 -6.86 -0.91
C ALA A 118 -15.91 -6.46 -2.28
N GLY A 119 -14.80 -5.72 -2.28
CA GLY A 119 -14.20 -5.12 -3.48
C GLY A 119 -15.01 -3.97 -4.08
N LEU A 120 -15.94 -3.37 -3.31
CA LEU A 120 -16.82 -2.29 -3.75
C LEU A 120 -16.20 -0.90 -3.64
N THR A 121 -15.38 -0.70 -2.61
CA THR A 121 -14.98 0.63 -2.17
C THR A 121 -13.46 0.72 -2.01
N ARG A 122 -12.92 1.95 -1.93
CA ARG A 122 -11.50 2.22 -1.67
C ARG A 122 -11.29 3.37 -0.70
N GLY A 123 -12.26 3.55 0.20
CA GLY A 123 -12.27 4.70 1.09
C GLY A 123 -13.40 4.63 2.10
N LEU A 124 -13.16 5.28 3.24
CA LEU A 124 -14.06 5.24 4.41
C LEU A 124 -15.48 5.67 4.06
N VAL A 125 -15.64 6.77 3.33
CA VAL A 125 -16.97 7.32 2.97
C VAL A 125 -17.76 6.34 2.11
N GLN A 126 -17.11 5.75 1.09
CA GLN A 126 -17.75 4.80 0.20
C GLN A 126 -18.14 3.52 0.97
N ALA A 127 -17.24 3.02 1.83
CA ALA A 127 -17.50 1.84 2.65
C ALA A 127 -18.72 2.06 3.56
N SER A 128 -18.79 3.21 4.23
CA SER A 128 -19.94 3.59 5.06
C SER A 128 -21.23 3.71 4.25
N ALA A 129 -21.17 4.33 3.06
CA ALA A 129 -22.33 4.46 2.18
C ALA A 129 -22.88 3.09 1.73
N SER A 130 -21.99 2.13 1.43
CA SER A 130 -22.40 0.77 1.08
C SER A 130 -23.13 0.05 2.23
N GLY A 131 -22.69 0.27 3.48
CA GLY A 131 -23.39 -0.23 4.65
C GLY A 131 -24.81 0.32 4.78
N LEU A 132 -25.00 1.61 4.50
CA LEU A 132 -26.32 2.24 4.53
C LEU A 132 -27.27 1.65 3.47
N ILE A 133 -26.76 1.35 2.27
CA ILE A 133 -27.55 0.74 1.19
C ILE A 133 -28.06 -0.64 1.61
N ALA A 134 -27.16 -1.51 2.08
CA ALA A 134 -27.52 -2.85 2.51
C ALA A 134 -28.49 -2.82 3.72
N ALA A 135 -28.21 -1.96 4.72
CA ALA A 135 -29.07 -1.84 5.89
C ALA A 135 -30.50 -1.42 5.54
N ARG A 136 -30.67 -0.46 4.62
CA ARG A 136 -32.01 -0.03 4.15
C ARG A 136 -32.79 -1.17 3.49
N GLU A 137 -32.11 -1.99 2.70
CA GLU A 137 -32.74 -3.16 2.07
C GLU A 137 -33.15 -4.21 3.11
N ILE A 138 -32.28 -4.49 4.09
CA ILE A 138 -32.57 -5.42 5.19
C ILE A 138 -33.80 -4.95 5.97
N ILE A 139 -33.85 -3.67 6.36
CA ILE A 139 -34.99 -3.09 7.08
C ILE A 139 -36.27 -3.21 6.25
N ARG A 140 -36.20 -2.90 4.94
CA ARG A 140 -37.35 -3.00 4.04
C ARG A 140 -37.91 -4.42 3.95
N ARG A 141 -37.04 -5.45 3.99
CA ARG A 141 -37.46 -6.87 3.95
C ARG A 141 -38.00 -7.36 5.29
N ALA A 142 -37.44 -6.88 6.41
CA ALA A 142 -37.87 -7.28 7.75
C ALA A 142 -39.20 -6.64 8.19
N ALA A 143 -39.64 -5.57 7.50
CA ALA A 143 -40.93 -4.91 7.73
C ALA A 143 -42.12 -5.60 7.00
N VAL A 144 -41.86 -6.71 6.30
CA VAL A 144 -42.85 -7.56 5.61
C VAL A 144 -42.94 -8.88 6.35
#